data_AF-A0A3B3QVI5-F1
#
_entry.id   AF-A0A3B3QVI5-F1
#
_cell.length_a   1.000
_cell.length_b   1.000
_cell.length_c   1.000
_cell.angle_alpha   90.00
_cell.angle_beta   90.00
_cell.angle_gamma   90.00
#
_symmetry.space_group_name_H-M   'P 1'
#
loop_
_entity.id
_entity.type
_entity.pdbx_description
1 polymer ?
#
loop_
_entity_poly.entity_id
_entity_poly.type
_entity_poly.pdbx_seq_one_letter_code
_entity_poly.pdbx_strand_id
1 'polypeptide(L)'
;VDSDSSHYESYGEEEEDSVKDRAHYIQWSASQPCLRSPPESRICGYLSRKKWLGQWKKQLFIIRNTALLQCYKCAKDLNPLLELELRGCQVVYKCKHGKKMQHELKVVAGSDTVVIGFQNCQQAEEWRKIIEEVSSSFQYEKESYSSSSLLKCDRLDSCRSSTVLHTDSEDDKLSGLPSAISSVEMRDKLNVLMNCQWQSLWCQVEHGVLKMFRDEVCEESPQYSVQLRGCEIRSGEDTAQTYRITVALHGDQVAVLEQASCADEKERWLQLLQD
;
A
#
# COMPACT_ATOMS: atom_id res chain seq x y z
N VAL A 1 -38.53 71.46 12.46
CA VAL A 1 -37.79 70.79 13.54
C VAL A 1 -38.79 69.91 14.27
N ASP A 2 -38.81 68.58 14.19
CA ASP A 2 -38.19 67.62 13.30
C ASP A 2 -39.23 66.52 13.05
N SER A 3 -39.31 66.04 11.81
CA SER A 3 -39.91 64.74 11.47
C SER A 3 -38.92 63.68 11.88
N ASP A 4 -39.35 62.63 12.59
CA ASP A 4 -38.58 61.40 12.63
C ASP A 4 -39.46 60.19 12.34
N SER A 5 -39.49 59.92 11.03
CA SER A 5 -39.37 58.63 10.35
C SER A 5 -39.63 57.34 11.14
N SER A 6 -40.51 56.53 10.56
CA SER A 6 -40.76 55.11 10.83
C SER A 6 -39.49 54.25 10.71
N HIS A 7 -39.18 53.50 11.76
CA HIS A 7 -38.17 52.43 11.72
C HIS A 7 -38.84 51.08 11.43
N TYR A 8 -38.89 50.72 10.16
CA TYR A 8 -39.16 49.36 9.70
C TYR A 8 -38.16 49.02 8.60
N GLU A 9 -37.17 48.18 8.91
CA GLU A 9 -36.42 47.43 7.89
C GLU A 9 -36.41 45.96 8.29
N SER A 10 -37.29 45.22 7.63
CA SER A 10 -37.24 43.77 7.53
C SER A 10 -36.19 43.43 6.48
N TYR A 11 -35.00 43.01 6.91
CA TYR A 11 -34.02 42.42 6.02
C TYR A 11 -34.41 40.97 5.74
N GLY A 12 -34.93 40.76 4.53
CA GLY A 12 -35.03 39.45 3.91
C GLY A 12 -33.77 39.12 3.10
N GLU A 13 -33.73 37.86 2.68
CA GLU A 13 -32.79 37.21 1.75
C GLU A 13 -31.46 36.80 2.38
N GLU A 14 -31.33 35.52 2.71
CA GLU A 14 -30.86 34.46 1.79
C GLU A 14 -29.48 34.79 1.26
N GLU A 15 -28.45 34.08 1.73
CA GLU A 15 -27.48 33.49 0.81
C GLU A 15 -26.59 32.47 1.54
N GLU A 16 -26.62 31.27 0.97
CA GLU A 16 -25.54 30.30 0.95
C GLU A 16 -24.88 29.96 2.29
N ASP A 17 -25.37 28.87 2.88
CA ASP A 17 -24.49 27.86 3.47
C ASP A 17 -23.54 27.37 2.35
N SER A 18 -22.57 28.23 2.02
CA SER A 18 -21.34 27.86 1.36
C SER A 18 -20.75 26.78 2.24
N VAL A 19 -20.87 25.54 1.77
CA VAL A 19 -20.11 24.41 2.28
C VAL A 19 -18.66 24.83 2.18
N LYS A 20 -18.13 25.41 3.26
CA LYS A 20 -16.71 25.72 3.41
C LYS A 20 -16.01 24.41 3.16
N ASP A 21 -15.40 24.35 1.98
CA ASP A 21 -14.55 23.27 1.55
C ASP A 21 -13.53 23.04 2.66
N ARG A 22 -13.77 21.97 3.41
CA ARG A 22 -13.00 21.65 4.61
C ARG A 22 -11.71 20.91 4.22
N ALA A 23 -11.18 21.18 3.03
CA ALA A 23 -9.95 20.59 2.48
C ALA A 23 -8.72 21.52 2.58
N HIS A 24 -8.80 22.65 3.29
CA HIS A 24 -7.67 23.59 3.42
C HIS A 24 -6.45 23.07 4.21
N TYR A 25 -6.45 21.84 4.74
CA TYR A 25 -5.26 21.19 5.29
C TYR A 25 -4.57 20.21 4.32
N ILE A 26 -5.08 20.05 3.08
CA ILE A 26 -4.34 19.37 2.01
C ILE A 26 -3.46 20.41 1.30
N GLN A 27 -2.62 21.10 2.06
CA GLN A 27 -1.47 21.79 1.48
C GLN A 27 -0.41 20.71 1.24
N TRP A 28 -0.59 19.97 0.13
CA TRP A 28 0.43 19.06 -0.38
C TRP A 28 1.67 19.90 -0.72
N SER A 29 2.77 19.65 -0.01
CA SER A 29 4.10 20.13 -0.36
C SER A 29 4.49 19.57 -1.73
N ALA A 30 4.17 20.31 -2.78
CA ALA A 30 4.45 20.01 -4.18
C ALA A 30 5.92 20.23 -4.57
N SER A 31 6.85 20.30 -3.61
CA SER A 31 8.25 20.67 -3.85
C SER A 31 9.23 19.50 -3.96
N GLN A 32 8.79 18.24 -4.03
CA GLN A 32 9.68 17.10 -4.31
C GLN A 32 9.13 16.20 -5.43
N PRO A 33 9.49 16.48 -6.70
CA PRO A 33 9.03 15.72 -7.86
C PRO A 33 9.71 14.36 -8.05
N CYS A 34 10.79 14.03 -7.31
CA CYS A 34 11.59 12.82 -7.54
C CYS A 34 11.39 11.67 -6.51
N LEU A 35 10.49 11.81 -5.53
CA LEU A 35 10.30 10.84 -4.44
C LEU A 35 8.98 10.04 -4.49
N ARG A 36 8.25 10.07 -5.60
CA ARG A 36 7.03 9.28 -5.74
C ARG A 36 7.32 8.03 -6.57
N SER A 37 7.33 6.86 -5.92
CA SER A 37 6.74 5.70 -6.60
C SER A 37 5.34 6.14 -7.06
N PRO A 38 4.92 5.91 -8.32
CA PRO A 38 3.65 6.41 -8.82
C PRO A 38 2.56 6.00 -7.83
N PRO A 39 1.57 6.88 -7.54
CA PRO A 39 0.50 6.55 -6.60
C PRO A 39 -0.03 5.17 -6.98
N GLU A 40 0.12 4.21 -6.05
CA GLU A 40 -0.09 2.79 -6.35
C GLU A 40 -1.56 2.50 -6.74
N SER A 41 -2.44 3.49 -6.60
CA SER A 41 -3.82 3.52 -7.06
C SER A 41 -4.02 4.35 -8.34
N ARG A 42 -4.65 3.75 -9.35
CA ARG A 42 -5.10 4.43 -10.58
C ARG A 42 -6.34 5.29 -10.37
N ILE A 43 -7.23 4.85 -9.49
CA ILE A 43 -8.42 5.60 -9.08
C ILE A 43 -8.86 5.14 -7.69
N CYS A 44 -9.35 6.08 -6.89
CA CYS A 44 -9.98 5.78 -5.61
C CYS A 44 -11.20 6.68 -5.39
N GLY A 45 -12.17 6.20 -4.60
CA GLY A 45 -13.36 6.99 -4.31
C GLY A 45 -14.41 6.25 -3.50
N TYR A 46 -15.27 7.01 -2.83
CA TYR A 46 -16.41 6.44 -2.12
C TYR A 46 -17.59 6.21 -3.07
N LEU A 47 -17.90 4.94 -3.33
CA LEU A 47 -18.96 4.51 -4.24
C LEU A 47 -19.96 3.60 -3.53
N SER A 48 -21.11 3.35 -4.16
CA SER A 48 -22.15 2.50 -3.57
C SER A 48 -22.04 1.06 -4.05
N ARG A 49 -21.71 0.11 -3.17
CA ARG A 49 -21.77 -1.33 -3.48
C ARG A 49 -23.19 -1.85 -3.34
N LYS A 50 -23.66 -2.63 -4.32
CA LYS A 50 -24.92 -3.36 -4.22
C LYS A 50 -24.73 -4.68 -3.46
N LYS A 51 -25.59 -4.94 -2.49
CA LYS A 51 -25.72 -6.24 -1.81
C LYS A 51 -26.70 -7.15 -2.55
N TRP A 52 -26.67 -8.44 -2.22
CA TRP A 52 -27.59 -9.45 -2.76
C TRP A 52 -29.08 -9.12 -2.57
N LEU A 53 -29.45 -8.46 -1.46
CA LEU A 53 -30.82 -7.97 -1.20
C LEU A 53 -31.18 -6.65 -1.91
N GLY A 54 -30.33 -6.17 -2.85
CA GLY A 54 -30.55 -4.92 -3.57
C GLY A 54 -30.26 -3.64 -2.75
N GLN A 55 -29.84 -3.77 -1.50
CA GLN A 55 -29.42 -2.65 -0.66
C GLN A 55 -28.08 -2.07 -1.13
N TRP A 56 -27.94 -0.74 -1.00
CA TRP A 56 -26.72 0.00 -1.34
C TRP A 56 -25.95 0.39 -0.09
N LYS A 57 -24.63 0.21 -0.10
CA LYS A 57 -23.74 0.65 0.97
C LYS A 57 -22.61 1.49 0.39
N LYS A 58 -22.44 2.72 0.91
CA LYS A 58 -21.31 3.58 0.55
C LYS A 58 -20.03 3.00 1.17
N GLN A 59 -19.02 2.78 0.34
CA GLN A 59 -17.76 2.11 0.69
C GLN A 59 -16.62 2.74 -0.11
N LEU A 60 -15.39 2.64 0.40
CA LEU A 60 -14.22 3.12 -0.32
C LEU A 60 -13.78 2.05 -1.32
N PHE A 61 -13.61 2.44 -2.57
CA PHE A 61 -13.05 1.61 -3.64
C PHE A 61 -11.70 2.15 -4.05
N ILE A 62 -10.76 1.25 -4.33
CA ILE A 62 -9.41 1.56 -4.81
C ILE A 62 -9.07 0.57 -5.92
N ILE A 63 -8.61 1.06 -7.07
CA ILE A 63 -8.01 0.23 -8.12
C ILE A 63 -6.52 0.49 -8.12
N ARG A 64 -5.72 -0.55 -7.91
CA ARG A 64 -4.26 -0.47 -7.92
C ARG A 64 -3.66 -0.64 -9.32
N ASN A 65 -2.40 -0.26 -9.48
CA ASN A 65 -1.64 -0.47 -10.73
C ASN A 65 -1.53 -1.96 -11.11
N THR A 66 -1.57 -2.85 -10.11
CA THR A 66 -1.53 -4.32 -10.23
C THR A 66 -2.83 -4.94 -10.78
N ALA A 67 -3.74 -4.12 -11.29
CA ALA A 67 -5.08 -4.53 -11.73
C ALA A 67 -5.92 -5.17 -10.61
N LEU A 68 -5.69 -4.81 -9.34
CA LEU A 68 -6.48 -5.26 -8.20
C LEU A 68 -7.50 -4.18 -7.79
N LEU A 69 -8.78 -4.54 -7.74
CA LEU A 69 -9.85 -3.72 -7.15
C LEU A 69 -10.09 -4.15 -5.71
N GLN A 70 -9.98 -3.20 -4.78
CA GLN A 70 -10.23 -3.42 -3.36
C GLN A 70 -11.38 -2.54 -2.86
N CYS A 71 -12.17 -3.06 -1.93
CA CYS A 71 -13.30 -2.35 -1.33
C CYS A 71 -13.21 -2.37 0.20
N TYR A 72 -13.30 -1.22 0.86
CA TYR A 72 -13.18 -1.05 2.32
C TYR A 72 -14.47 -0.42 2.90
N LYS A 73 -14.75 -0.58 4.19
CA LYS A 73 -15.91 0.11 4.81
C LYS A 73 -15.64 1.61 4.85
N CYS A 74 -14.42 1.99 5.22
CA CYS A 74 -13.98 3.38 5.28
C CYS A 74 -12.45 3.48 5.10
N ALA A 75 -11.94 4.70 4.98
CA ALA A 75 -10.51 4.93 4.83
C ALA A 75 -9.66 4.43 6.00
N LYS A 76 -10.21 4.26 7.20
CA LYS A 76 -9.44 3.78 8.37
C LYS A 76 -9.32 2.25 8.43
N ASP A 77 -9.99 1.54 7.52
CA ASP A 77 -9.97 0.09 7.53
C ASP A 77 -8.70 -0.42 6.85
N LEU A 78 -8.20 -1.53 7.38
CA LEU A 78 -6.94 -2.10 6.96
C LEU A 78 -7.14 -3.28 6.03
N ASN A 79 -8.20 -4.06 6.27
CA ASN A 79 -8.53 -5.23 5.48
C ASN A 79 -9.68 -4.91 4.51
N PRO A 80 -9.52 -5.23 3.22
CA PRO A 80 -10.61 -5.07 2.27
C PRO A 80 -11.74 -6.07 2.57
N LEU A 81 -12.97 -5.61 2.38
CA LEU A 81 -14.20 -6.40 2.41
C LEU A 81 -14.44 -7.17 1.10
N LEU A 82 -13.65 -6.88 0.08
CA LEU A 82 -13.65 -7.52 -1.24
C LEU A 82 -12.36 -7.15 -1.94
N GLU A 83 -11.70 -8.15 -2.52
CA GLU A 83 -10.61 -8.01 -3.46
C GLU A 83 -10.99 -8.72 -4.75
N LEU A 84 -10.80 -8.05 -5.88
CA LEU A 84 -11.10 -8.58 -7.21
C LEU A 84 -9.95 -8.32 -8.15
N GLU A 85 -9.43 -9.38 -8.75
CA GLU A 85 -8.47 -9.27 -9.84
C GLU A 85 -9.20 -8.86 -11.12
N LEU A 86 -8.81 -7.72 -11.69
CA LEU A 86 -9.47 -7.15 -12.87
C LEU A 86 -8.92 -7.70 -14.18
N ARG A 87 -7.82 -8.47 -14.16
CA ARG A 87 -7.25 -9.09 -15.36
C ARG A 87 -8.27 -10.02 -16.01
N GLY A 88 -8.64 -9.75 -17.26
CA GLY A 88 -9.67 -10.50 -17.98
C GLY A 88 -11.09 -10.35 -17.43
N CYS A 89 -11.35 -9.37 -16.55
CA CYS A 89 -12.71 -9.13 -16.06
C CYS A 89 -13.62 -8.59 -17.16
N GLN A 90 -14.92 -8.77 -16.99
CA GLN A 90 -15.94 -8.16 -17.83
C GLN A 90 -16.64 -7.04 -17.06
N VAL A 91 -16.71 -5.85 -17.64
CA VAL A 91 -17.45 -4.72 -17.08
C VAL A 91 -18.65 -4.37 -17.95
N VAL A 92 -19.82 -4.22 -17.33
CA VAL A 92 -21.08 -3.88 -17.99
C VAL A 92 -21.69 -2.65 -17.34
N TYR A 93 -21.85 -1.58 -18.10
CA TYR A 93 -22.55 -0.37 -17.68
C TYR A 93 -24.07 -0.49 -17.88
N LYS A 94 -24.84 0.00 -16.91
CA LYS A 94 -26.31 0.07 -16.96
C LYS A 94 -26.81 1.41 -16.44
N CYS A 95 -27.72 2.04 -17.18
CA CYS A 95 -28.48 3.19 -16.74
C CYS A 95 -29.93 2.79 -16.42
N LYS A 96 -30.45 3.16 -15.24
CA LYS A 96 -31.81 2.86 -14.77
C LYS A 96 -32.50 4.13 -14.30
N HIS A 97 -33.53 4.53 -15.03
CA HIS A 97 -34.37 5.66 -14.64
C HIS A 97 -35.20 5.35 -13.38
N GLY A 98 -35.43 6.36 -12.53
CA GLY A 98 -36.30 6.25 -11.35
C GLY A 98 -35.77 5.36 -10.22
N LYS A 99 -34.49 5.02 -10.20
CA LYS A 99 -33.84 4.26 -9.11
C LYS A 99 -32.87 5.16 -8.32
N LYS A 100 -32.64 4.80 -7.05
CA LYS A 100 -31.69 5.48 -6.15
C LYS A 100 -30.28 5.60 -6.74
N MET A 101 -29.82 4.56 -7.44
CA MET A 101 -28.56 4.54 -8.18
C MET A 101 -28.89 4.32 -9.65
N GLN A 102 -28.83 5.40 -10.44
CA GLN A 102 -29.19 5.35 -11.86
C GLN A 102 -28.09 4.70 -12.68
N HIS A 103 -26.84 4.98 -12.34
CA HIS A 103 -25.67 4.51 -13.06
C HIS A 103 -25.03 3.35 -12.29
N GLU A 104 -25.00 2.15 -12.88
CA GLU A 104 -24.41 0.95 -12.28
C GLU A 104 -23.32 0.39 -13.21
N LEU A 105 -22.16 0.03 -12.66
CA LEU A 105 -21.19 -0.87 -13.29
C LEU A 105 -21.29 -2.26 -12.65
N LYS A 106 -21.48 -3.29 -13.45
CA LYS A 106 -21.35 -4.69 -13.02
C LYS A 106 -20.00 -5.20 -13.50
N VAL A 107 -19.11 -5.54 -12.57
CA VAL A 107 -17.80 -6.14 -12.85
C VAL A 107 -17.88 -7.63 -12.50
N VAL A 108 -17.46 -8.48 -13.43
CA VAL A 108 -17.42 -9.94 -13.29
C VAL A 108 -15.98 -10.39 -13.50
N ALA A 109 -15.38 -11.02 -12.50
CA ALA A 109 -14.01 -11.52 -12.53
C ALA A 109 -14.00 -12.98 -12.07
N GLY A 110 -13.82 -13.92 -13.00
CA GLY A 110 -13.96 -15.35 -12.71
C GLY A 110 -15.36 -15.69 -12.17
N SER A 111 -15.41 -16.27 -10.95
CA SER A 111 -16.66 -16.56 -10.23
C SER A 111 -17.24 -15.36 -9.48
N ASP A 112 -16.46 -14.29 -9.31
CA ASP A 112 -16.85 -13.17 -8.47
C ASP A 112 -17.58 -12.09 -9.27
N THR A 113 -18.48 -11.38 -8.59
CA THR A 113 -19.24 -10.28 -9.17
C THR A 113 -19.44 -9.16 -8.17
N VAL A 114 -19.18 -7.92 -8.59
CA VAL A 114 -19.53 -6.72 -7.84
C VAL A 114 -20.37 -5.78 -8.70
N VAL A 115 -21.35 -5.12 -8.07
CA VAL A 115 -22.13 -4.06 -8.70
C VAL A 115 -21.86 -2.76 -7.95
N ILE A 116 -21.34 -1.77 -8.66
CA ILE A 116 -20.93 -0.47 -8.16
C ILE A 116 -21.89 0.58 -8.72
N GLY A 117 -22.45 1.42 -7.85
CA GLY A 117 -23.39 2.49 -8.18
C GLY A 117 -22.74 3.86 -8.09
N PHE A 118 -23.09 4.72 -9.05
CA PHE A 118 -22.53 6.05 -9.27
C PHE A 118 -23.64 7.11 -9.26
N GLN A 119 -23.27 8.35 -8.92
CA GLN A 119 -24.22 9.47 -8.87
C GLN A 119 -24.54 10.01 -10.26
N ASN A 120 -23.59 9.94 -11.19
CA ASN A 120 -23.74 10.45 -12.55
C ASN A 120 -23.01 9.56 -13.55
N CYS A 121 -23.30 9.76 -14.85
CA CYS A 121 -22.73 8.98 -15.94
C CYS A 121 -21.22 9.20 -16.10
N GLN A 122 -20.73 10.42 -15.91
CA GLN A 122 -19.31 10.75 -16.06
C GLN A 122 -18.44 9.95 -15.10
N GLN A 123 -18.81 9.93 -13.82
CA GLN A 123 -18.11 9.16 -12.80
C GLN A 123 -18.12 7.66 -13.13
N ALA A 124 -19.25 7.13 -13.62
CA ALA A 124 -19.34 5.73 -14.03
C ALA A 124 -18.39 5.43 -15.21
N GLU A 125 -18.32 6.31 -16.20
CA GLU A 125 -17.47 6.11 -17.38
C GLU A 125 -15.98 6.25 -17.06
N GLU A 126 -15.59 7.18 -16.18
CA GLU A 126 -14.21 7.31 -15.69
C GLU A 126 -13.75 6.01 -15.04
N TRP A 127 -14.56 5.46 -14.13
CA TRP A 127 -14.24 4.20 -13.46
C TRP A 127 -14.22 3.02 -14.44
N ARG A 128 -15.18 2.98 -15.37
CA ARG A 128 -15.23 1.94 -16.40
C ARG A 128 -13.98 1.94 -17.26
N LYS A 129 -13.55 3.11 -17.76
CA LYS A 129 -12.36 3.26 -18.60
C LYS A 129 -11.11 2.73 -17.89
N ILE A 130 -10.93 3.07 -16.61
CA ILE A 130 -9.81 2.57 -15.81
C ILE A 130 -9.89 1.04 -15.63
N ILE A 131 -11.08 0.48 -15.36
CA ILE A 131 -11.27 -0.98 -15.25
C ILE A 131 -10.94 -1.68 -16.58
N GLU A 132 -11.40 -1.15 -17.71
CA GLU A 132 -11.12 -1.70 -19.04
C GLU A 132 -9.62 -1.64 -19.37
N GLU A 133 -8.96 -0.53 -19.07
CA GLU A 133 -7.52 -0.34 -19.26
C GLU A 133 -6.70 -1.37 -18.48
N VAL A 134 -6.96 -1.53 -17.17
CA VAL A 134 -6.24 -2.50 -16.35
C VAL A 134 -6.59 -3.94 -16.68
N SER A 135 -7.83 -4.21 -17.13
CA SER A 135 -8.24 -5.55 -17.56
C SER A 135 -7.51 -6.03 -18.82
N SER A 136 -7.14 -5.07 -19.69
CA SER A 136 -6.55 -5.31 -21.02
C SER A 136 -5.03 -5.17 -21.06
N SER A 137 -4.37 -4.86 -19.94
CA SER A 137 -2.93 -4.53 -19.86
C SER A 137 -1.95 -5.68 -20.19
N PHE A 138 -2.37 -6.70 -20.95
CA PHE A 138 -1.58 -7.86 -21.36
C PHE A 138 -0.72 -7.66 -22.64
N GLN A 139 -0.72 -6.48 -23.26
CA GLN A 139 -0.13 -6.31 -24.61
C GLN A 139 1.22 -5.60 -24.67
N TYR A 140 1.69 -4.88 -23.64
CA TYR A 140 2.94 -4.11 -23.75
C TYR A 140 4.19 -4.80 -23.25
N GLU A 141 4.08 -5.94 -22.57
CA GLU A 141 5.27 -6.66 -22.11
C GLU A 141 5.70 -7.80 -23.05
N LYS A 142 4.79 -8.41 -23.82
CA LYS A 142 5.12 -9.62 -24.59
C LYS A 142 6.04 -9.40 -25.81
N GLU A 143 6.30 -8.16 -26.24
CA GLU A 143 7.17 -7.88 -27.39
C GLU A 143 8.61 -7.45 -27.02
N SER A 144 8.91 -7.20 -25.75
CA SER A 144 10.27 -6.84 -25.33
C SER A 144 11.17 -8.05 -25.01
N TYR A 145 10.63 -9.27 -25.06
CA TYR A 145 11.40 -10.50 -24.80
C TYR A 145 11.88 -11.23 -26.06
N SER A 146 11.63 -10.69 -27.26
CA SER A 146 11.99 -11.36 -28.53
C SER A 146 13.42 -11.14 -29.00
N SER A 147 14.33 -10.58 -28.18
CA SER A 147 15.76 -10.50 -28.51
C SER A 147 16.64 -10.71 -27.29
N SER A 148 16.84 -11.97 -26.89
CA SER A 148 18.13 -12.54 -26.45
C SER A 148 17.92 -13.92 -25.82
N SER A 149 17.54 -14.89 -26.66
CA SER A 149 17.73 -16.29 -26.31
C SER A 149 19.22 -16.64 -26.39
N LEU A 150 19.66 -17.45 -25.43
CA LEU A 150 20.87 -18.30 -25.43
C LEU A 150 22.14 -17.68 -24.81
N LEU A 151 22.28 -17.80 -23.49
CA LEU A 151 23.53 -18.35 -22.92
C LEU A 151 23.19 -19.36 -21.83
N LYS A 152 23.27 -20.62 -22.26
CA LYS A 152 23.26 -21.84 -21.47
C LYS A 152 24.56 -21.86 -20.64
N CYS A 153 24.48 -21.86 -19.31
CA CYS A 153 25.64 -22.18 -18.49
C CYS A 153 25.73 -23.71 -18.37
N ASP A 154 26.36 -24.33 -19.37
CA ASP A 154 26.86 -25.69 -19.27
C ASP A 154 28.13 -25.70 -18.39
N ARG A 155 28.11 -26.67 -17.48
CA ARG A 155 29.19 -27.23 -16.66
C ARG A 155 30.61 -27.00 -17.18
N LEU A 156 31.55 -26.77 -16.26
CA LEU A 156 32.86 -27.40 -16.29
C LEU A 156 33.55 -27.35 -14.93
N ASP A 157 33.81 -28.55 -14.41
CA ASP A 157 34.77 -28.90 -13.37
C ASP A 157 36.17 -28.35 -13.69
N SER A 158 36.93 -27.94 -12.66
CA SER A 158 38.36 -28.22 -12.61
C SER A 158 38.94 -27.92 -11.21
N CYS A 159 39.28 -28.99 -10.48
CA CYS A 159 40.18 -28.94 -9.32
C CYS A 159 41.60 -29.32 -9.77
N ARG A 160 42.62 -28.60 -9.28
CA ARG A 160 44.04 -29.04 -9.09
C ARG A 160 44.84 -27.88 -8.45
N SER A 161 45.18 -27.94 -7.15
CA SER A 161 46.50 -28.30 -6.55
C SER A 161 47.68 -27.41 -7.00
N SER A 162 48.64 -26.97 -6.17
CA SER A 162 48.92 -27.04 -4.72
C SER A 162 50.14 -26.14 -4.35
N THR A 163 50.44 -26.04 -3.03
CA THR A 163 51.78 -25.91 -2.36
C THR A 163 52.57 -24.58 -2.49
N VAL A 164 53.29 -24.01 -1.48
CA VAL A 164 53.98 -24.47 -0.24
C VAL A 164 54.09 -23.30 0.80
N LEU A 165 53.86 -23.59 2.09
CA LEU A 165 54.53 -23.25 3.40
C LEU A 165 55.45 -22.00 3.53
N HIS A 166 55.70 -21.29 4.65
CA HIS A 166 55.68 -21.45 6.13
C HIS A 166 55.52 -20.02 6.74
N THR A 167 55.13 -19.76 8.00
CA THR A 167 55.99 -19.85 9.21
C THR A 167 55.14 -19.74 10.50
N ASP A 168 55.65 -20.45 11.49
CA ASP A 168 55.20 -20.82 12.83
C ASP A 168 55.23 -19.69 13.88
N SER A 169 54.31 -19.71 14.86
CA SER A 169 54.53 -19.26 16.25
C SER A 169 53.32 -19.60 17.14
N GLU A 170 53.49 -20.66 17.92
CA GLU A 170 52.80 -21.02 19.18
C GLU A 170 53.15 -19.95 20.26
N ASP A 171 52.50 -19.68 21.39
CA ASP A 171 51.46 -20.28 22.23
C ASP A 171 51.11 -19.21 23.33
N ASP A 172 49.86 -19.09 23.82
CA ASP A 172 49.50 -18.76 25.24
C ASP A 172 47.98 -18.53 25.47
N LYS A 173 47.27 -19.64 25.63
CA LYS A 173 46.49 -20.07 26.82
C LYS A 173 45.76 -19.05 27.75
N LEU A 174 44.44 -19.31 27.89
CA LEU A 174 43.43 -18.92 28.95
C LEU A 174 42.91 -17.47 28.87
N SER A 175 41.62 -17.14 28.94
CA SER A 175 40.45 -17.74 29.60
C SER A 175 39.18 -16.96 29.20
N GLY A 176 38.03 -17.62 29.01
CA GLY A 176 36.72 -16.94 28.96
C GLY A 176 35.70 -17.62 28.03
N LEU A 177 34.83 -18.42 28.63
CA LEU A 177 33.70 -19.14 28.02
C LEU A 177 32.64 -18.19 27.38
N PRO A 178 31.72 -18.76 26.57
CA PRO A 178 30.93 -18.05 25.57
C PRO A 178 29.67 -17.43 26.17
N SER A 179 29.19 -16.35 25.56
CA SER A 179 27.82 -15.87 25.79
C SER A 179 27.35 -15.29 24.46
N ALA A 180 26.61 -16.08 23.70
CA ALA A 180 25.16 -15.91 23.64
C ALA A 180 24.83 -14.45 23.32
N ILE A 181 24.92 -14.09 22.03
CA ILE A 181 24.12 -12.99 21.52
C ILE A 181 22.69 -13.49 21.71
N SER A 182 22.05 -13.07 22.80
CA SER A 182 20.65 -13.35 23.02
C SER A 182 19.93 -12.88 21.76
N SER A 183 19.14 -13.75 21.17
CA SER A 183 18.08 -13.39 20.22
C SER A 183 17.15 -12.44 20.96
N VAL A 184 17.52 -11.16 21.03
CA VAL A 184 16.67 -10.11 21.59
C VAL A 184 15.54 -10.02 20.59
N GLU A 185 14.37 -10.47 21.00
CA GLU A 185 13.12 -10.21 20.28
C GLU A 185 12.98 -8.68 20.16
N MET A 186 13.44 -8.14 19.02
CA MET A 186 13.45 -6.71 18.78
C MET A 186 12.00 -6.29 18.51
N ARG A 187 11.43 -5.55 19.47
CA ARG A 187 10.13 -4.92 19.34
C ARG A 187 10.28 -3.41 19.47
N ASP A 188 10.21 -2.71 18.34
CA ASP A 188 10.31 -1.25 18.31
C ASP A 188 9.13 -0.60 17.62
N LYS A 189 8.92 0.67 17.93
CA LYS A 189 7.89 1.47 17.31
C LYS A 189 8.41 2.09 16.00
N LEU A 190 7.81 1.69 14.88
CA LEU A 190 8.15 2.16 13.54
C LEU A 190 6.98 2.92 12.93
N ASN A 191 7.27 3.83 12.01
CA ASN A 191 6.25 4.36 11.11
C ASN A 191 6.14 3.42 9.91
N VAL A 192 4.95 2.89 9.68
CA VAL A 192 4.70 1.86 8.67
C VAL A 192 3.68 2.38 7.66
N LEU A 193 4.03 2.34 6.37
CA LEU A 193 3.10 2.49 5.26
C LEU A 193 2.53 1.11 4.93
N MET A 194 1.26 0.91 5.25
CA MET A 194 0.48 -0.27 4.85
C MET A 194 -0.84 0.21 4.25
N ASN A 195 -1.26 -0.39 3.13
CA ASN A 195 -2.51 -0.03 2.45
C ASN A 195 -2.65 1.48 2.16
N CYS A 196 -1.54 2.10 1.76
CA CYS A 196 -1.43 3.54 1.46
C CYS A 196 -1.70 4.45 2.68
N GLN A 197 -1.51 3.95 3.91
CA GLN A 197 -1.62 4.73 5.13
C GLN A 197 -0.39 4.59 6.03
N TRP A 198 0.20 5.72 6.40
CA TRP A 198 1.26 5.79 7.41
C TRP A 198 0.67 5.67 8.81
N GLN A 199 1.20 4.75 9.61
CA GLN A 199 0.80 4.51 10.99
C GLN A 199 2.02 4.22 11.87
N SER A 200 2.01 4.68 13.12
CA SER A 200 3.06 4.34 14.08
C SER A 200 2.68 3.06 14.82
N LEU A 201 3.41 1.97 14.59
CA LEU A 201 3.08 0.62 15.07
C LEU A 201 4.29 -0.01 15.75
N TRP A 202 4.02 -0.83 16.76
CA TRP A 202 5.01 -1.70 17.37
C TRP A 202 5.26 -2.88 16.46
N CYS A 203 6.47 -2.98 15.93
CA CYS A 203 6.88 -4.00 14.98
C CYS A 203 7.77 -5.00 15.68
N GLN A 204 7.62 -6.27 15.34
CA GLN A 204 8.47 -7.37 15.82
C GLN A 204 8.57 -8.42 14.72
N VAL A 205 9.77 -8.97 14.50
CA VAL A 205 9.94 -10.13 13.62
C VAL A 205 9.99 -11.40 14.48
N GLU A 206 9.13 -12.36 14.15
CA GLU A 206 9.05 -13.63 14.85
C GLU A 206 8.77 -14.74 13.83
N HIS A 207 9.62 -15.77 13.81
CA HIS A 207 9.50 -16.93 12.91
C HIS A 207 9.37 -16.56 11.41
N GLY A 208 10.12 -15.55 10.95
CA GLY A 208 10.09 -15.08 9.56
C GLY A 208 8.79 -14.34 9.19
N VAL A 209 8.06 -13.83 10.19
CA VAL A 209 6.86 -13.01 10.05
C VAL A 209 7.08 -11.67 10.74
N LEU A 210 6.92 -10.58 9.99
CA LEU A 210 6.85 -9.24 10.56
C LEU A 210 5.44 -8.99 11.11
N LYS A 211 5.32 -8.98 12.43
CA LYS A 211 4.09 -8.69 13.17
C LYS A 211 4.06 -7.22 13.57
N MET A 212 2.91 -6.56 13.40
CA MET A 212 2.74 -5.14 13.71
C MET A 212 1.52 -4.93 14.60
N PHE A 213 1.70 -4.26 15.72
CA PHE A 213 0.72 -4.07 16.77
C PHE A 213 0.45 -2.59 17.02
N ARG A 214 -0.77 -2.27 17.42
CA ARG A 214 -1.14 -0.89 17.79
C ARG A 214 -0.50 -0.47 19.10
N ASP A 215 -0.49 -1.39 20.06
CA ASP A 215 -0.07 -1.13 21.43
C ASP A 215 1.09 -2.06 21.80
N GLU A 216 1.98 -1.57 22.67
CA GLU A 216 3.20 -2.27 23.10
C GLU A 216 2.88 -3.53 23.92
N VAL A 217 1.82 -3.46 24.72
CA VAL A 217 1.48 -4.48 25.72
C VAL A 217 0.39 -5.42 25.19
N CYS A 218 -0.18 -5.13 24.01
CA CYS A 218 -1.27 -5.91 23.46
C CYS A 218 -0.71 -7.13 22.71
N GLU A 219 -0.93 -8.32 23.29
CA GLU A 219 -0.71 -9.63 22.64
C GLU A 219 -1.94 -10.09 21.86
N GLU A 220 -3.05 -9.36 21.93
CA GLU A 220 -4.19 -9.63 21.05
C GLU A 220 -3.73 -9.45 19.60
N SER A 221 -4.17 -10.37 18.75
CA SER A 221 -3.71 -10.61 17.37
C SER A 221 -3.11 -9.37 16.66
N PRO A 222 -1.95 -9.52 15.99
CA PRO A 222 -1.29 -8.40 15.34
C PRO A 222 -2.24 -7.69 14.36
N GLN A 223 -2.16 -6.36 14.34
CA GLN A 223 -2.94 -5.52 13.43
C GLN A 223 -2.59 -5.83 11.96
N TYR A 224 -1.32 -6.15 11.71
CA TYR A 224 -0.83 -6.65 10.42
C TYR A 224 0.20 -7.75 10.61
N SER A 225 0.29 -8.64 9.62
CA SER A 225 1.34 -9.65 9.53
C SER A 225 1.80 -9.77 8.10
N VAL A 226 3.12 -9.72 7.89
CA VAL A 226 3.75 -9.90 6.58
C VAL A 226 4.66 -11.11 6.66
N GLN A 227 4.40 -12.13 5.85
CA GLN A 227 5.31 -13.27 5.71
C GLN A 227 6.54 -12.81 4.93
N LEU A 228 7.72 -12.86 5.54
CA LEU A 228 8.96 -12.37 4.93
C LEU A 228 9.54 -13.36 3.90
N ARG A 229 9.11 -14.62 3.95
CA ARG A 229 9.55 -15.64 2.99
C ARG A 229 9.17 -15.24 1.56
N GLY A 230 10.18 -15.07 0.71
CA GLY A 230 9.99 -14.67 -0.69
C GLY A 230 9.81 -13.17 -0.89
N CYS A 231 9.87 -12.38 0.19
CA CYS A 231 9.92 -10.92 0.07
C CYS A 231 11.32 -10.45 -0.35
N GLU A 232 11.34 -9.40 -1.17
CA GLU A 232 12.51 -8.60 -1.45
C GLU A 232 12.58 -7.45 -0.44
N ILE A 233 13.64 -7.40 0.35
CA ILE A 233 13.91 -6.31 1.30
C ILE A 233 14.87 -5.32 0.62
N ARG A 234 14.45 -4.06 0.51
CA ARG A 234 15.23 -3.01 -0.16
C ARG A 234 15.44 -1.84 0.78
N SER A 235 16.68 -1.40 0.93
CA SER A 235 16.97 -0.10 1.53
C SER A 235 16.40 0.99 0.63
N GLY A 236 15.46 1.80 1.13
CA GLY A 236 14.97 2.96 0.41
C GLY A 236 16.03 4.06 0.31
N GLU A 237 15.78 5.07 -0.52
CA GLU A 237 16.60 6.28 -0.56
C GLU A 237 16.52 6.99 0.80
N ASP A 238 17.62 7.04 1.52
CA ASP A 238 17.70 7.69 2.82
C ASP A 238 17.66 9.21 2.66
N THR A 239 16.88 9.87 3.51
CA THR A 239 16.98 11.33 3.67
C THR A 239 17.75 11.65 4.95
N ALA A 240 18.17 12.91 5.11
CA ALA A 240 18.88 13.34 6.32
C ALA A 240 18.10 13.13 7.64
N GLN A 241 16.79 12.82 7.58
CA GLN A 241 15.91 12.75 8.75
C GLN A 241 15.12 11.42 8.86
N THR A 242 15.17 10.57 7.84
CA THR A 242 14.37 9.32 7.81
C THR A 242 15.12 8.21 7.10
N TYR A 243 15.23 7.08 7.79
CA TYR A 243 15.77 5.84 7.24
C TYR A 243 14.63 4.94 6.79
N ARG A 244 14.67 4.48 5.54
CA ARG A 244 13.56 3.75 4.93
C ARG A 244 13.94 2.33 4.53
N ILE A 245 13.03 1.39 4.78
CA ILE A 245 13.11 0.00 4.34
C ILE A 245 11.81 -0.35 3.62
N THR A 246 11.90 -0.92 2.43
CA THR A 246 10.76 -1.38 1.64
C THR A 246 10.74 -2.90 1.63
N VAL A 247 9.56 -3.47 1.93
CA VAL A 247 9.27 -4.91 1.82
C VAL A 247 8.36 -5.09 0.60
N ALA A 248 8.79 -5.91 -0.36
CA ALA A 248 8.03 -6.20 -1.57
C ALA A 248 7.86 -7.71 -1.77
N LEU A 249 6.74 -8.17 -2.31
CA LEU A 249 6.49 -9.57 -2.66
C LEU A 249 6.15 -9.63 -4.15
N HIS A 250 6.93 -10.37 -4.94
CA HIS A 250 6.76 -10.46 -6.40
C HIS A 250 6.73 -9.09 -7.12
N GLY A 251 7.52 -8.12 -6.63
CA GLY A 251 7.56 -6.76 -7.16
C GLY A 251 6.48 -5.81 -6.60
N ASP A 252 5.48 -6.34 -5.88
CA ASP A 252 4.45 -5.52 -5.25
C ASP A 252 4.91 -5.06 -3.87
N GLN A 253 4.90 -3.76 -3.62
CA GLN A 253 5.19 -3.19 -2.29
C GLN A 253 4.11 -3.65 -1.30
N VAL A 254 4.53 -4.37 -0.26
CA VAL A 254 3.62 -4.85 0.80
C VAL A 254 3.74 -4.04 2.08
N ALA A 255 4.92 -3.46 2.38
CA ALA A 255 5.08 -2.53 3.49
C ALA A 255 6.27 -1.59 3.24
N VAL A 256 6.21 -0.39 3.81
CA VAL A 256 7.37 0.50 3.97
C VAL A 256 7.54 0.83 5.43
N LEU A 257 8.74 0.66 5.95
CA LEU A 257 9.11 0.98 7.32
C LEU A 257 9.99 2.22 7.32
N GLU A 258 9.65 3.18 8.17
CA GLU A 258 10.43 4.39 8.42
C GLU A 258 10.77 4.48 9.91
N GLN A 259 12.05 4.73 10.17
CA GLN A 259 12.56 5.02 11.50
C GLN A 259 13.38 6.32 11.48
N ALA A 260 13.26 7.11 12.55
CA ALA A 260 13.85 8.44 12.66
C ALA A 260 15.14 8.48 13.51
N SER A 261 15.60 7.34 14.01
CA SER A 261 16.54 7.26 15.13
C SER A 261 18.01 7.21 14.71
N CYS A 262 18.43 6.32 13.79
CA CYS A 262 19.78 6.33 13.20
C CYS A 262 19.96 5.25 12.11
N ALA A 263 21.10 5.30 11.39
CA ALA A 263 21.49 4.30 10.40
C ALA A 263 21.72 2.91 11.01
N ASP A 264 22.23 2.84 12.24
CA ASP A 264 22.50 1.56 12.91
C ASP A 264 21.21 0.79 13.21
N GLU A 265 20.14 1.49 13.59
CA GLU A 265 18.82 0.87 13.82
C GLU A 265 18.20 0.40 12.49
N LYS A 266 18.37 1.17 11.40
CA LYS A 266 17.99 0.71 10.06
C LYS A 266 18.68 -0.60 9.70
N GLU A 267 19.99 -0.69 9.91
CA GLU A 267 20.76 -1.88 9.57
C GLU A 267 20.32 -3.10 10.37
N ARG A 268 20.01 -2.93 11.67
CA ARG A 268 19.44 -3.99 12.50
C ARG A 268 18.09 -4.48 11.97
N TRP A 269 17.21 -3.56 11.60
CA TRP A 269 15.92 -3.93 10.99
C TRP A 269 16.09 -4.62 9.65
N LEU A 270 17.05 -4.18 8.81
CA LEU A 270 17.35 -4.85 7.55
C LEU A 270 17.76 -6.31 7.76
N GLN A 271 18.64 -6.56 8.73
CA GLN A 271 19.09 -7.92 9.06
C GLN A 271 17.93 -8.79 9.54
N LEU A 272 17.12 -8.29 10.49
CA LEU A 272 15.97 -9.03 11.00
C LEU A 272 14.91 -9.36 9.95
N LEU A 273 14.73 -8.49 8.95
CA LEU A 273 13.75 -8.71 7.89
C LEU A 273 14.23 -9.68 6.81
N GLN A 274 15.54 -9.97 6.78
CA GLN A 274 16.17 -10.89 5.83
C GLN A 274 16.39 -12.29 6.41
N ASP A 275 16.40 -12.45 7.74
CA ASP A 275 16.48 -13.73 8.46
C ASP A 275 15.20 -14.60 8.31
#